data_AF-A0A9C8VAI7-F1
#
_entry.id   AF-A0A9C8VAI7-F1
#
_cell.length_a   1.000
_cell.length_b   1.000
_cell.length_c   1.000
_cell.angle_alpha   90.00
_cell.angle_beta   90.00
_cell.angle_gamma   90.00
#
_symmetry.space_group_name_H-M   'P 1'
#
loop_
_entity.id
_entity.type
_entity.pdbx_description
1 polymer ?
#
loop_
_entity_poly.entity_id
_entity_poly.type
_entity_poly.pdbx_seq_one_letter_code
_entity_poly.pdbx_strand_id
1 'polypeptide(L)'
;MSTRNNSSEELSRELEAFLLCPTPAAWLKWALQNQTLLLIDHANCEKKAASNAMGLMYRHVAYTDLLIKMSQLAREELLHFEQVVGLMAGRGIVYQRIGPSRYAAGLREHMRTDKREEILTDSLIVGAIVEARSCERFAKLAPLLDKELGKFYLSLLRSEARHYKDYLTLAAKYTAEDITSRVQHFLAVEKQLIESEDDEFRFHSGVPVRAGSSQHTEPA
;
A
#
# COMPACT_ATOMS: atom_id res chain seq x y z
N MET A 1 -14.21 -20.18 19.07
CA MET A 1 -14.21 -18.72 18.79
C MET A 1 -12.94 -17.99 19.24
N SER A 2 -12.00 -18.63 19.97
CA SER A 2 -10.81 -17.95 20.56
C SER A 2 -9.60 -17.75 19.64
N THR A 3 -9.48 -18.49 18.52
CA THR A 3 -8.27 -18.46 17.68
C THR A 3 -8.23 -17.34 16.63
N ARG A 4 -9.39 -16.76 16.24
CA ARG A 4 -9.43 -15.69 15.22
C ARG A 4 -9.09 -14.30 15.76
N ASN A 5 -9.36 -14.03 17.04
CA ASN A 5 -8.98 -12.75 17.65
C ASN A 5 -7.47 -12.63 17.81
N ASN A 6 -6.81 -13.74 18.20
CA ASN A 6 -5.37 -13.77 18.41
C ASN A 6 -4.57 -13.43 17.14
N SER A 7 -4.98 -13.96 15.98
CA SER A 7 -4.27 -13.74 14.72
C SER A 7 -4.36 -12.29 14.20
N SER A 8 -5.46 -11.59 14.47
CA SER A 8 -5.61 -10.20 14.05
C SER A 8 -4.80 -9.25 14.93
N GLU A 9 -4.74 -9.50 16.24
CA GLU A 9 -3.96 -8.72 17.18
C GLU A 9 -2.44 -8.96 17.02
N GLU A 10 -2.04 -10.19 16.67
CA GLU A 10 -0.68 -10.53 16.29
C GLU A 10 -0.26 -9.78 15.02
N LEU A 11 -1.09 -9.80 13.97
CA LEU A 11 -0.80 -9.07 12.73
C LEU A 11 -0.67 -7.56 12.96
N SER A 12 -1.57 -6.96 13.74
CA SER A 12 -1.48 -5.54 14.08
C SER A 12 -0.16 -5.21 14.79
N ARG A 13 0.25 -6.01 15.79
CA ARG A 13 1.53 -5.81 16.49
C ARG A 13 2.73 -5.98 15.56
N GLU A 14 2.66 -6.92 14.63
CA GLU A 14 3.72 -7.14 13.64
C GLU A 14 3.88 -5.94 12.70
N LEU A 15 2.77 -5.41 12.17
CA LEU A 15 2.79 -4.22 11.32
C LEU A 15 3.25 -2.97 12.07
N GLU A 16 2.82 -2.81 13.33
CA GLU A 16 3.26 -1.71 14.21
C GLU A 16 4.75 -1.81 14.57
N ALA A 17 5.33 -3.01 14.58
CA ALA A 17 6.77 -3.20 14.77
C ALA A 17 7.57 -2.97 13.48
N PHE A 18 6.98 -3.22 12.31
CA PHE A 18 7.64 -3.05 11.01
C PHE A 18 7.59 -1.61 10.49
N LEU A 19 6.43 -0.96 10.55
CA LEU A 19 6.22 0.41 10.05
C LEU A 19 6.62 1.45 11.10
N LEU A 20 7.29 2.53 10.68
CA LEU A 20 7.82 3.54 11.61
C LEU A 20 6.80 4.62 12.04
N CYS A 21 5.58 4.56 11.52
CA CYS A 21 4.46 5.39 11.95
C CYS A 21 3.12 4.69 11.69
N PRO A 22 2.10 4.92 12.54
CA PRO A 22 0.73 4.50 12.25
C PRO A 22 0.11 5.40 11.18
N THR A 23 -0.97 4.95 10.56
CA THR A 23 -1.77 5.83 9.70
C THR A 23 -2.30 7.03 10.49
N PRO A 24 -2.05 8.28 10.05
CA PRO A 24 -2.52 9.47 10.75
C PRO A 24 -4.05 9.54 10.84
N ALA A 25 -4.58 9.92 12.00
CA ALA A 25 -6.03 10.08 12.20
C ALA A 25 -6.67 11.11 11.24
N ALA A 26 -5.90 12.11 10.82
CA ALA A 26 -6.35 13.09 9.81
C ALA A 26 -6.58 12.42 8.45
N TRP A 27 -5.73 11.48 8.04
CA TRP A 27 -5.93 10.70 6.81
C TRP A 27 -7.17 9.81 6.91
N LEU A 28 -7.42 9.15 8.05
CA LEU A 28 -8.64 8.36 8.27
C LEU A 28 -9.90 9.21 8.08
N LYS A 29 -9.94 10.41 8.67
CA LYS A 29 -11.05 11.36 8.47
C LYS A 29 -11.22 11.75 7.00
N TRP A 30 -10.11 12.00 6.31
CA TRP A 30 -10.13 12.35 4.88
C TRP A 30 -10.69 11.20 4.04
N ALA A 31 -10.31 9.96 4.34
CA ALA A 31 -10.79 8.75 3.67
C ALA A 31 -12.30 8.53 3.87
N LEU A 32 -12.82 8.75 5.09
CA LEU A 32 -14.26 8.63 5.36
C LEU A 32 -15.10 9.64 4.56
N GLN A 33 -14.54 10.83 4.31
CA GLN A 33 -15.17 11.88 3.52
C GLN A 33 -15.04 11.66 1.99
N ASN A 34 -14.15 10.78 1.54
CA ASN A 34 -13.78 10.62 0.12
C ASN A 34 -13.83 9.15 -0.35
N GLN A 35 -14.80 8.37 0.15
CA GLN A 35 -14.89 6.93 -0.14
C GLN A 35 -14.96 6.58 -1.65
N THR A 36 -15.60 7.43 -2.47
CA THR A 36 -15.61 7.27 -3.93
C THR A 36 -14.21 7.26 -4.51
N LEU A 37 -13.40 8.26 -4.13
CA LEU A 37 -12.02 8.38 -4.59
C LEU A 37 -11.12 7.30 -3.97
N LEU A 38 -11.37 6.92 -2.71
CA LEU A 38 -10.70 5.80 -2.04
C LEU A 38 -10.83 4.51 -2.83
N LEU A 39 -12.05 4.15 -3.24
CA LEU A 39 -12.32 2.92 -3.98
C LEU A 39 -11.74 2.94 -5.40
N ILE A 40 -11.83 4.09 -6.08
CA ILE A 40 -11.21 4.26 -7.41
C ILE A 40 -9.68 4.09 -7.32
N ASP A 41 -9.04 4.70 -6.32
CA ASP A 41 -7.59 4.58 -6.17
C ASP A 41 -7.18 3.20 -5.65
N HIS A 42 -7.95 2.58 -4.77
CA HIS A 42 -7.75 1.20 -4.33
C HIS A 42 -7.76 0.25 -5.54
N ALA A 43 -8.77 0.32 -6.41
CA ALA A 43 -8.79 -0.46 -7.64
C ALA A 43 -7.54 -0.19 -8.53
N ASN A 44 -7.07 1.05 -8.59
CA ASN A 44 -5.81 1.36 -9.28
C ASN A 44 -4.60 0.71 -8.60
N CYS A 45 -4.54 0.67 -7.27
CA CYS A 45 -3.48 0.01 -6.52
C CYS A 45 -3.38 -1.47 -6.84
N GLU A 46 -4.49 -2.22 -6.83
CA GLU A 46 -4.46 -3.66 -7.12
C GLU A 46 -3.98 -3.93 -8.55
N LYS A 47 -4.50 -3.16 -9.51
CA LYS A 47 -4.06 -3.23 -10.90
C LYS A 47 -2.58 -2.89 -11.07
N LYS A 48 -2.07 -1.89 -10.34
CA LYS A 48 -0.64 -1.52 -10.33
C LYS A 48 0.21 -2.60 -9.68
N ALA A 49 -0.24 -3.23 -8.60
CA ALA A 49 0.46 -4.32 -7.93
C ALA A 49 0.60 -5.54 -8.86
N ALA A 50 -0.49 -5.94 -9.52
CA ALA A 50 -0.46 -6.97 -10.56
C ALA A 50 0.51 -6.61 -11.70
N SER A 51 0.43 -5.38 -12.22
CA SER A 51 1.32 -4.91 -13.29
C SER A 51 2.80 -4.89 -12.87
N ASN A 52 3.10 -4.53 -11.63
CA ASN A 52 4.46 -4.53 -11.09
C ASN A 52 5.01 -5.97 -10.99
N ALA A 53 4.21 -6.90 -10.49
CA ALA A 53 4.56 -8.31 -10.41
C ALA A 53 4.85 -8.91 -11.79
N MET A 54 3.99 -8.61 -12.79
CA MET A 54 4.25 -8.98 -14.19
C MET A 54 5.57 -8.38 -14.71
N GLY A 55 5.84 -7.11 -14.40
CA GLY A 55 7.09 -6.45 -14.77
C GLY A 55 8.33 -7.11 -14.15
N LEU A 56 8.25 -7.57 -12.90
CA LEU A 56 9.32 -8.33 -12.26
C LEU A 56 9.54 -9.68 -12.96
N MET A 57 8.47 -10.38 -13.34
CA MET A 57 8.60 -11.65 -14.07
C MET A 57 9.29 -11.51 -15.42
N TYR A 58 8.93 -10.48 -16.20
CA TYR A 58 9.60 -10.21 -17.48
C TYR A 58 11.07 -9.86 -17.31
N ARG A 59 11.40 -9.09 -16.26
CA ARG A 59 12.77 -8.65 -16.02
C ARG A 59 13.63 -9.70 -15.36
N HIS A 60 13.10 -10.68 -14.63
CA HIS A 60 13.89 -11.52 -13.74
C HIS A 60 13.65 -13.02 -13.95
N VAL A 61 13.74 -13.44 -15.22
CA VAL A 61 13.42 -14.80 -15.69
C VAL A 61 14.28 -15.92 -15.11
N ALA A 62 15.45 -15.60 -14.54
CA ALA A 62 16.36 -16.60 -13.99
C ALA A 62 15.97 -17.09 -12.58
N TYR A 63 15.04 -16.40 -11.90
CA TYR A 63 14.69 -16.69 -10.51
C TYR A 63 13.33 -17.37 -10.42
N THR A 64 13.32 -18.71 -10.50
CA THR A 64 12.08 -19.52 -10.57
C THR A 64 11.09 -19.24 -9.45
N ASP A 65 11.54 -19.09 -8.20
CA ASP A 65 10.65 -18.82 -7.08
C ASP A 65 10.08 -17.41 -7.10
N LEU A 66 10.83 -16.41 -7.59
CA LEU A 66 10.25 -15.09 -7.89
C LEU A 66 9.15 -15.21 -8.95
N LEU A 67 9.37 -15.95 -10.03
CA LEU A 67 8.36 -16.13 -11.08
C LEU A 67 7.08 -16.75 -10.53
N ILE A 68 7.20 -17.79 -9.71
CA ILE A 68 6.05 -18.46 -9.08
C ILE A 68 5.32 -17.49 -8.14
N LYS A 69 6.04 -16.79 -7.26
CA LYS A 69 5.47 -15.86 -6.28
C LYS A 69 4.79 -14.66 -6.95
N MET A 70 5.44 -14.04 -7.94
CA MET A 70 4.88 -12.91 -8.66
C MET A 70 3.67 -13.31 -9.52
N SER A 71 3.65 -14.51 -10.08
CA SER A 71 2.47 -15.04 -10.79
C SER A 71 1.28 -15.28 -9.86
N GLN A 72 1.53 -15.79 -8.66
CA GLN A 72 0.50 -15.97 -7.63
C GLN A 72 -0.05 -14.62 -7.17
N LEU A 73 0.84 -13.67 -6.83
CA LEU A 73 0.48 -12.32 -6.43
C LEU A 73 -0.35 -11.63 -7.52
N ALA A 74 0.13 -11.62 -8.78
CA ALA A 74 -0.58 -10.94 -9.87
C ALA A 74 -2.01 -11.46 -10.07
N ARG A 75 -2.26 -12.76 -9.91
CA ARG A 75 -3.61 -13.33 -10.00
C ARG A 75 -4.50 -12.93 -8.82
N GLU A 76 -3.94 -12.94 -7.62
CA GLU A 76 -4.66 -12.50 -6.42
C GLU A 76 -5.02 -11.02 -6.50
N GLU A 77 -4.11 -10.16 -6.95
CA GLU A 77 -4.37 -8.73 -7.11
C GLU A 77 -5.40 -8.43 -8.19
N LEU A 78 -5.42 -9.19 -9.29
CA LEU A 78 -6.49 -9.04 -10.28
C LEU A 78 -7.85 -9.49 -9.74
N LEU A 79 -7.89 -10.46 -8.82
CA LEU A 79 -9.12 -10.83 -8.12
C LEU A 79 -9.55 -9.72 -7.13
N HIS A 80 -8.62 -9.13 -6.37
CA HIS A 80 -8.93 -7.97 -5.52
C HIS A 80 -9.47 -6.81 -6.36
N PHE A 81 -8.82 -6.50 -7.48
CA PHE A 81 -9.27 -5.49 -8.43
C PHE A 81 -10.71 -5.73 -8.89
N GLU A 82 -11.03 -6.96 -9.31
CA GLU A 82 -12.39 -7.33 -9.73
C GLU A 82 -13.40 -7.12 -8.60
N GLN A 83 -13.05 -7.49 -7.37
CA GLN A 83 -13.91 -7.31 -6.19
C GLN A 83 -14.15 -5.83 -5.87
N VAL A 84 -13.12 -4.99 -5.93
CA VAL A 84 -13.26 -3.53 -5.72
C VAL A 84 -14.16 -2.93 -6.81
N VAL A 85 -13.97 -3.31 -8.07
CA VAL A 85 -14.83 -2.85 -9.19
C VAL A 85 -16.28 -3.30 -9.00
N GLY A 86 -16.51 -4.53 -8.53
CA GLY A 86 -17.85 -5.02 -8.18
C GLY A 86 -18.51 -4.20 -7.07
N LEU A 87 -17.76 -3.87 -6.01
CA LEU A 87 -18.24 -2.99 -4.93
C LEU A 87 -18.55 -1.57 -5.44
N MET A 88 -17.69 -1.02 -6.29
CA MET A 88 -17.92 0.28 -6.92
C MET A 88 -19.22 0.28 -7.73
N ALA A 89 -19.43 -0.75 -8.56
CA ALA A 89 -20.64 -0.89 -9.36
C ALA A 89 -21.90 -0.98 -8.48
N GLY A 90 -21.86 -1.78 -7.40
CA GLY A 90 -22.95 -1.88 -6.43
C GLY A 90 -23.27 -0.56 -5.72
N ARG A 91 -22.30 0.36 -5.64
CA ARG A 91 -22.41 1.69 -5.04
C ARG A 91 -22.69 2.81 -6.04
N GLY A 92 -22.88 2.49 -7.33
CA GLY A 92 -23.07 3.50 -8.38
C GLY A 92 -21.83 4.37 -8.63
N ILE A 93 -20.65 3.90 -8.24
CA ILE A 93 -19.39 4.61 -8.44
C ILE A 93 -18.85 4.29 -9.84
N VAL A 94 -18.75 5.32 -10.68
CA VAL A 94 -18.14 5.21 -12.00
C VAL A 94 -16.63 5.18 -11.86
N TYR A 95 -15.98 4.19 -12.47
CA TYR A 95 -14.53 4.12 -12.50
C TYR A 95 -13.95 5.22 -13.39
N GLN A 96 -13.12 6.08 -12.80
CA GLN A 96 -12.51 7.21 -13.49
C GLN A 96 -10.98 7.13 -13.41
N ARG A 97 -10.33 7.70 -14.43
CA ARG A 97 -8.88 7.88 -14.39
C ARG A 97 -8.55 9.02 -13.42
N ILE A 98 -7.68 8.72 -12.46
CA ILE A 98 -7.14 9.71 -11.51
C ILE A 98 -5.62 9.79 -11.67
N GLY A 99 -5.03 10.92 -11.25
CA GLY A 99 -3.58 11.13 -11.28
C GLY A 99 -2.85 10.17 -10.33
N PRO A 100 -1.56 9.86 -10.59
CA PRO A 100 -0.78 9.01 -9.71
C PRO A 100 -0.55 9.68 -8.34
N SER A 101 -0.49 8.89 -7.26
CA SER A 101 -0.01 9.35 -5.96
C SER A 101 1.51 9.58 -5.99
N ARG A 102 1.99 10.57 -5.22
CA ARG A 102 3.42 10.79 -4.98
C ARG A 102 4.10 9.64 -4.23
N TYR A 103 3.36 8.80 -3.50
CA TYR A 103 3.91 7.79 -2.58
C TYR A 103 4.87 6.80 -3.27
N ALA A 104 4.38 6.07 -4.28
CA ALA A 104 5.20 5.08 -4.98
C ALA A 104 6.32 5.72 -5.83
N ALA A 105 6.14 6.97 -6.27
CA ALA A 105 7.20 7.71 -6.96
C ALA A 105 8.31 8.11 -5.99
N GLY A 106 7.96 8.68 -4.83
CA GLY A 106 8.90 9.07 -3.79
C GLY A 106 9.73 7.89 -3.27
N LEU A 107 9.13 6.71 -3.09
CA LEU A 107 9.92 5.50 -2.75
C LEU A 107 10.90 5.12 -3.87
N ARG A 108 10.50 5.21 -5.14
CA ARG A 108 11.36 4.85 -6.28
C ARG A 108 12.56 5.77 -6.44
N GLU A 109 12.48 7.03 -6.01
CA GLU A 109 13.61 7.99 -6.07
C GLU A 109 14.81 7.54 -5.24
N HIS A 110 14.60 6.69 -4.22
CA HIS A 110 15.66 6.16 -3.36
C HIS A 110 16.19 4.79 -3.78
N MET A 111 15.67 4.23 -4.87
CA MET A 111 16.17 2.97 -5.41
C MET A 111 17.53 3.16 -6.06
N ARG A 112 18.43 2.21 -5.83
CA ARG A 112 19.69 2.13 -6.57
C ARG A 112 19.39 1.86 -8.05
N THR A 113 20.27 2.35 -8.92
CA THR A 113 20.12 2.25 -10.39
C THR A 113 21.31 1.57 -11.07
N ASP A 114 22.33 1.18 -10.31
CA ASP A 114 23.60 0.70 -10.85
C ASP A 114 23.56 -0.79 -11.22
N LYS A 115 23.30 -1.68 -10.25
CA LYS A 115 23.34 -3.13 -10.46
C LYS A 115 21.94 -3.74 -10.45
N ARG A 116 21.72 -4.72 -11.33
CA ARG A 116 20.43 -5.40 -11.49
C ARG A 116 19.93 -6.07 -10.21
N GLU A 117 20.82 -6.67 -9.43
CA GLU A 117 20.49 -7.34 -8.15
C GLU A 117 20.10 -6.33 -7.07
N GLU A 118 20.79 -5.18 -7.03
CA GLU A 118 20.48 -4.08 -6.12
C GLU A 118 19.12 -3.44 -6.45
N ILE A 119 18.85 -3.20 -7.74
CA ILE A 119 17.55 -2.72 -8.23
C ILE A 119 16.44 -3.71 -7.87
N LEU A 120 16.68 -5.01 -8.05
CA LEU A 120 15.72 -6.05 -7.70
C LEU A 120 15.44 -6.05 -6.20
N THR A 121 16.48 -6.06 -5.38
CA THR A 121 16.39 -6.05 -3.92
C THR A 121 15.60 -4.83 -3.44
N ASP A 122 15.93 -3.64 -3.94
CA ASP A 122 15.21 -2.41 -3.58
C ASP A 122 13.75 -2.44 -4.06
N SER A 123 13.48 -2.98 -5.26
CA SER A 123 12.11 -3.14 -5.78
C SER A 123 11.27 -4.05 -4.87
N LEU A 124 11.86 -5.14 -4.39
CA LEU A 124 11.19 -6.09 -3.50
C LEU A 124 10.96 -5.49 -2.11
N ILE A 125 11.92 -4.72 -1.56
CA ILE A 125 11.75 -3.98 -0.30
C ILE A 125 10.62 -2.95 -0.42
N VAL A 126 10.60 -2.16 -1.50
CA VAL A 126 9.52 -1.20 -1.76
C VAL A 126 8.18 -1.91 -1.89
N GLY A 127 8.13 -3.04 -2.59
CA GLY A 127 6.94 -3.89 -2.65
C GLY A 127 6.45 -4.27 -1.26
N ALA A 128 7.32 -4.86 -0.43
CA ALA A 128 6.99 -5.24 0.95
C ALA A 128 6.39 -4.08 1.77
N ILE A 129 6.98 -2.90 1.68
CA ILE A 129 6.54 -1.73 2.44
C ILE A 129 5.15 -1.25 1.97
N VAL A 130 4.90 -1.26 0.66
CA VAL A 130 3.59 -0.89 0.10
C VAL A 130 2.50 -1.85 0.61
N GLU A 131 2.73 -3.17 0.53
CA GLU A 131 1.79 -4.18 1.03
C GLU A 131 1.55 -4.04 2.55
N ALA A 132 2.61 -3.80 3.33
CA ALA A 132 2.49 -3.60 4.78
C ALA A 132 1.67 -2.36 5.11
N ARG A 133 1.89 -1.24 4.41
CA ARG A 133 1.11 -0.01 4.61
C ARG A 133 -0.35 -0.20 4.17
N SER A 134 -0.60 -0.92 3.07
CA SER A 134 -1.96 -1.26 2.65
C SER A 134 -2.69 -2.06 3.72
N CYS A 135 -2.05 -3.11 4.24
CA CYS A 135 -2.59 -3.93 5.32
C CYS A 135 -2.94 -3.10 6.57
N GLU A 136 -2.04 -2.22 7.01
CA GLU A 136 -2.28 -1.36 8.16
C GLU A 136 -3.42 -0.37 7.92
N ARG A 137 -3.50 0.25 6.74
CA ARG A 137 -4.61 1.16 6.38
C ARG A 137 -5.96 0.45 6.32
N PHE A 138 -6.02 -0.74 5.73
CA PHE A 138 -7.24 -1.56 5.72
C PHE A 138 -7.69 -1.89 7.15
N ALA A 139 -6.76 -2.30 8.02
CA ALA A 139 -7.07 -2.65 9.40
C ALA A 139 -7.59 -1.44 10.21
N LYS A 140 -6.98 -0.26 10.05
CA LYS A 140 -7.43 0.96 10.73
C LYS A 140 -8.73 1.54 10.16
N LEU A 141 -8.98 1.40 8.86
CA LEU A 141 -10.19 1.91 8.22
C LEU A 141 -11.42 1.01 8.46
N ALA A 142 -11.26 -0.31 8.36
CA ALA A 142 -12.36 -1.25 8.44
C ALA A 142 -13.38 -1.01 9.57
N PRO A 143 -13.00 -0.72 10.83
CA PRO A 143 -13.96 -0.47 11.91
C PRO A 143 -14.72 0.86 11.77
N LEU A 144 -14.29 1.75 10.89
CA LEU A 144 -14.89 3.08 10.66
C LEU A 144 -15.84 3.11 9.45
N LEU A 145 -15.89 2.03 8.67
CA LEU A 145 -16.68 1.92 7.44
C LEU A 145 -18.03 1.24 7.69
N ASP A 146 -18.91 1.30 6.69
CA ASP A 146 -20.11 0.49 6.70
C ASP A 146 -19.78 -1.01 6.71
N LYS A 147 -20.75 -1.83 7.12
CA LYS A 147 -20.55 -3.26 7.37
C LYS A 147 -20.04 -4.03 6.14
N GLU A 148 -20.47 -3.67 4.94
CA GLU A 148 -20.07 -4.36 3.72
C GLU A 148 -18.60 -4.04 3.40
N LEU A 149 -18.27 -2.76 3.31
CA LEU A 149 -16.92 -2.33 2.96
C LEU A 149 -15.90 -2.68 4.04
N GLY A 150 -16.25 -2.50 5.31
CA GLY A 150 -15.40 -2.90 6.44
C GLY A 150 -15.11 -4.40 6.44
N LYS A 151 -16.12 -5.25 6.16
CA LYS A 151 -15.90 -6.70 6.04
C LYS A 151 -15.00 -7.05 4.86
N PHE A 152 -15.14 -6.36 3.73
CA PHE A 152 -14.27 -6.55 2.58
C PHE A 152 -12.82 -6.19 2.92
N TYR A 153 -12.54 -5.02 3.51
CA TYR A 153 -11.18 -4.64 3.90
C TYR A 153 -10.55 -5.59 4.91
N LEU A 154 -11.32 -6.10 5.89
CA LEU A 154 -10.83 -7.14 6.81
C LEU A 154 -10.48 -8.44 6.09
N SER A 155 -11.15 -8.76 4.99
CA SER A 155 -10.88 -9.98 4.22
C SER A 155 -9.55 -9.94 3.45
N LEU A 156 -9.07 -8.73 3.13
CA LEU A 156 -7.80 -8.51 2.42
C LEU A 156 -6.58 -8.68 3.34
N LEU A 157 -6.70 -8.41 4.64
CA LEU A 157 -5.55 -8.35 5.57
C LEU A 157 -4.62 -9.57 5.50
N ARG A 158 -5.18 -10.76 5.30
CA ARG A 158 -4.40 -11.99 5.23
C ARG A 158 -3.58 -12.11 3.93
N SER A 159 -4.10 -11.67 2.79
CA SER A 159 -3.35 -11.66 1.53
C SER A 159 -2.23 -10.62 1.61
N GLU A 160 -2.56 -9.38 1.99
CA GLU A 160 -1.61 -8.27 2.13
C GLU A 160 -0.43 -8.64 3.05
N ALA A 161 -0.72 -9.18 4.23
CA ALA A 161 0.31 -9.61 5.19
C ALA A 161 1.23 -10.70 4.62
N ARG A 162 0.69 -11.59 3.79
CA ARG A 162 1.47 -12.64 3.13
C ARG A 162 2.31 -12.07 1.99
N HIS A 163 1.79 -11.14 1.20
CA HIS A 163 2.53 -10.48 0.13
C HIS A 163 3.71 -9.67 0.67
N TYR A 164 3.48 -8.89 1.74
CA TYR A 164 4.52 -8.21 2.51
C TYR A 164 5.67 -9.17 2.88
N LYS A 165 5.35 -10.31 3.50
CA LYS A 165 6.34 -11.33 3.91
C LYS A 165 7.06 -11.97 2.75
N ASP A 166 6.32 -12.30 1.69
CA ASP A 166 6.89 -12.91 0.48
C ASP A 166 7.88 -11.95 -0.20
N TYR A 167 7.55 -10.65 -0.30
CA TYR A 167 8.46 -9.64 -0.82
C TYR A 167 9.74 -9.50 0.01
N LEU A 168 9.65 -9.40 1.35
CA LEU A 168 10.85 -9.33 2.21
C LEU A 168 11.71 -10.59 2.11
N THR A 169 11.07 -11.76 2.05
CA THR A 169 11.78 -13.04 1.92
C THR A 169 12.55 -13.12 0.60
N LEU A 170 11.92 -12.71 -0.50
CA LEU A 170 12.58 -12.64 -1.80
C LEU A 170 13.71 -11.59 -1.79
N ALA A 171 13.51 -10.43 -1.17
CA ALA A 171 14.53 -9.39 -1.07
C ALA A 171 15.79 -9.90 -0.36
N ALA A 172 15.63 -10.55 0.81
CA ALA A 172 16.74 -11.12 1.56
C ALA A 172 17.44 -12.28 0.84
N LYS A 173 16.72 -12.98 -0.05
CA LYS A 173 17.26 -14.14 -0.78
C LYS A 173 18.15 -13.75 -1.95
N TYR A 174 17.83 -12.68 -2.67
CA TYR A 174 18.53 -12.31 -3.92
C TYR A 174 19.68 -11.33 -3.74
N THR A 175 20.12 -11.10 -2.51
CA THR A 175 21.32 -10.36 -2.20
C THR A 175 22.18 -11.11 -1.18
N ALA A 176 23.49 -10.91 -1.25
CA ALA A 176 24.42 -11.33 -0.20
C ALA A 176 24.54 -10.29 0.93
N GLU A 177 24.04 -9.07 0.70
CA GLU A 177 24.07 -7.96 1.67
C GLU A 177 22.96 -8.12 2.72
N ASP A 178 23.23 -7.68 3.95
CA ASP A 178 22.16 -7.50 4.92
C ASP A 178 21.22 -6.37 4.48
N ILE A 179 19.95 -6.72 4.23
CA ILE A 179 18.93 -5.78 3.79
C ILE A 179 18.44 -4.85 4.90
N THR A 180 18.79 -5.09 6.16
CA THR A 180 18.26 -4.34 7.32
C THR A 180 18.45 -2.83 7.17
N SER A 181 19.64 -2.38 6.75
CA SER A 181 19.92 -0.96 6.53
C SER A 181 19.09 -0.36 5.40
N ARG A 182 18.89 -1.11 4.30
CA ARG A 182 18.05 -0.69 3.16
C ARG A 182 16.58 -0.63 3.55
N VAL A 183 16.08 -1.63 4.30
CA VAL A 183 14.71 -1.64 4.82
C VAL A 183 14.48 -0.43 5.72
N GLN A 184 15.37 -0.16 6.68
CA GLN A 184 15.27 1.02 7.55
C GLN A 184 15.31 2.35 6.78
N HIS A 185 16.17 2.44 5.74
CA HIS A 185 16.20 3.61 4.86
C HIS A 185 14.85 3.85 4.18
N PHE A 186 14.27 2.84 3.53
CA PHE A 186 12.99 2.99 2.85
C PHE A 186 11.84 3.23 3.82
N LEU A 187 11.85 2.61 5.01
CA LEU A 187 10.84 2.88 6.04
C LEU A 187 10.90 4.33 6.56
N ALA A 188 12.09 4.92 6.65
CA ALA A 188 12.24 6.33 7.04
C ALA A 188 11.67 7.27 5.96
N VAL A 189 11.92 6.99 4.68
CA VAL A 189 11.31 7.70 3.55
C VAL A 189 9.80 7.52 3.55
N GLU A 190 9.32 6.30 3.76
CA GLU A 190 7.90 5.98 3.78
C GLU A 190 7.16 6.74 4.87
N LYS A 191 7.74 6.77 6.08
CA LYS A 191 7.21 7.55 7.19
C LYS A 191 7.05 9.03 6.81
N GLN A 192 8.04 9.62 6.17
CA GLN A 192 7.96 11.01 5.71
C GLN A 192 6.82 11.20 4.70
N LEU A 193 6.64 10.27 3.75
CA LEU A 193 5.55 10.33 2.77
C LEU A 193 4.16 10.22 3.43
N ILE A 194 4.03 9.41 4.48
CA ILE A 194 2.78 9.20 5.22
C ILE A 194 2.43 10.36 6.16
N GLU A 195 3.44 10.96 6.82
CA GLU A 195 3.23 11.99 7.83
C GLU A 195 3.23 13.42 7.26
N SER A 196 3.86 13.65 6.11
CA SER A 196 3.89 14.98 5.48
C SER A 196 2.57 15.35 4.82
N GLU A 197 2.35 16.65 4.65
CA GLU A 197 1.15 17.17 4.00
C GLU A 197 1.06 16.73 2.52
N ASP A 198 -0.18 16.47 2.09
CA ASP A 198 -0.58 16.02 0.76
C ASP A 198 -1.87 16.74 0.38
N ASP A 199 -1.91 17.29 -0.83
CA ASP A 199 -3.04 18.01 -1.40
C ASP A 199 -3.98 17.08 -2.19
N GLU A 200 -3.51 15.88 -2.54
CA GLU A 200 -4.29 14.89 -3.28
C GLU A 200 -4.63 13.67 -2.42
N PHE A 201 -5.92 13.44 -2.20
CA PHE A 201 -6.34 12.22 -1.51
C PHE A 201 -6.10 10.97 -2.38
N ARG A 202 -5.34 10.02 -1.85
CA ARG A 202 -5.07 8.69 -2.43
C ARG A 202 -5.01 7.64 -1.34
N PHE A 203 -5.11 6.37 -1.71
CA PHE A 203 -5.03 5.25 -0.78
C PHE A 203 -3.71 5.24 0.00
N HIS A 204 -2.61 5.73 -0.58
CA HIS A 204 -1.31 5.90 0.07
C HIS A 204 -0.88 7.37 0.25
N SER A 205 -1.79 8.36 0.17
CA SER A 205 -1.43 9.78 0.36
C SER A 205 -1.02 10.10 1.80
N GLY A 206 -0.33 11.23 1.97
CA GLY A 206 0.02 11.80 3.27
C GLY A 206 -1.15 12.47 4.00
N VAL A 207 -0.85 13.34 4.96
CA VAL A 207 -1.84 14.07 5.76
C VAL A 207 -2.51 15.14 4.91
N PRO A 208 -3.84 15.33 4.93
CA PRO A 208 -4.47 16.43 4.20
C PRO A 208 -3.92 17.78 4.64
N VAL A 209 -3.56 18.64 3.67
CA VAL A 209 -3.31 20.06 3.95
C VAL A 209 -4.54 20.62 4.67
N ARG A 210 -4.34 21.21 5.86
CA ARG A 210 -5.45 21.91 6.53
C ARG A 210 -5.87 23.07 5.63
N ALA A 211 -7.15 23.15 5.30
CA ALA A 211 -7.70 24.34 4.67
C ALA A 211 -7.35 25.54 5.57
N GLY A 212 -6.36 26.32 5.17
CA GLY A 212 -5.97 27.54 5.86
C GLY A 212 -7.17 28.45 5.91
N SER A 213 -7.48 28.95 7.11
CA SER A 213 -8.34 30.10 7.34
C SER A 213 -8.01 31.20 6.33
N SER A 214 -8.87 31.35 5.31
CA SER A 214 -8.83 32.47 4.39
C SER A 214 -8.99 33.73 5.22
N GLN A 215 -7.89 34.44 5.51
CA GLN A 215 -7.97 35.81 5.97
C GLN A 215 -8.61 36.60 4.82
N HIS A 216 -9.91 36.86 4.95
CA HIS A 216 -10.56 37.92 4.20
C HIS A 216 -9.92 39.23 4.66
N THR A 217 -8.93 39.71 3.91
CA THR A 217 -8.60 41.13 3.90
C THR A 217 -9.72 41.81 3.10
N GLU A 218 -10.66 42.44 3.82
CA GLU A 218 -11.57 43.42 3.21
C GLU A 218 -10.74 44.59 2.67
N PRO A 219 -10.99 45.06 1.43
CA PRO A 219 -10.40 46.29 0.95
C PRO A 219 -11.10 47.50 1.58
N ALA A 220 -10.29 48.44 2.07
CA ALA A 220 -10.71 49.78 2.46
C ALA A 220 -11.04 50.67 1.25
#